data_AF-A0AAU3HB46-F1
#
_entry.id   AF-A0AAU3HB46-F1
#
_cell.length_a   1.000
_cell.length_b   1.000
_cell.length_c   1.000
_cell.angle_alpha   90.00
_cell.angle_beta   90.00
_cell.angle_gamma   90.00
#
_symmetry.space_group_name_H-M   'P 1'
#
loop_
_entity.id
_entity.type
_entity.pdbx_description
1 polymer ?
#
loop_
_entity_poly.entity_id
_entity_poly.type
_entity_poly.pdbx_seq_one_letter_code
_entity_poly.pdbx_strand_id
1 'polypeptide(L)'
;MTVMSAERLEELCLALRRGEITCDDDLVAAIEADVVAYDRDPRTQVPPDDVAELLPLMGWLMYEATWSALERIPNRRGSDGDRDRNHEWILRVANAALDLPWPEYAPRSLGALRSLALAESKEDTQASYDRAQAFHQKARNRHASCLSYHRDPKNVPSPFAGFELHYDEMLLQLVLAETGTACRIAERVIDRWAEEFAAEGDDADRQRREERVQMIFSDLAEGATRGEEALTAAERVAEHGFVDRPTKERLALPTSFVNPGIMTARAILLMLGLSPEMQRLGYFPLGDDESWDDSRKALAARFDHAYSKIERPILTSGGEPQELRHGLRLAVVQIRLAAGLLMPGHRLPSTLSFAPCLAHEVLDDDAVEAMSAWLTEPVTDAKGRETQRSHLRGFGGSVMPNFFDGVEECRVAFGGRPGYRAWRARWFILDKYANEPGRAGRVSAVLGRPVNRTRPI
;
A
#
# COMPACT_ATOMS: atom_id res chain seq x y z
N MET A 1 13.07 3.50 38.13
CA MET A 1 12.74 2.29 37.38
C MET A 1 14.02 1.79 36.71
N THR A 2 14.22 0.48 36.64
CA THR A 2 15.38 -0.09 35.94
C THR A 2 15.02 -0.18 34.47
N VAL A 3 15.80 0.50 33.63
CA VAL A 3 15.67 0.49 32.16
C VAL A 3 16.04 -0.90 31.63
N MET A 4 15.40 -1.34 30.54
CA MET A 4 15.76 -2.61 29.89
C MET A 4 17.19 -2.57 29.35
N SER A 5 17.93 -3.66 29.54
CA SER A 5 19.26 -3.82 28.95
C SER A 5 19.17 -4.04 27.43
N ALA A 6 20.27 -3.79 26.72
CA ALA A 6 20.38 -4.07 25.29
C ALA A 6 20.05 -5.55 24.96
N GLU A 7 20.58 -6.48 25.76
CA GLU A 7 20.29 -7.92 25.63
C GLU A 7 18.79 -8.23 25.74
N ARG A 8 18.10 -7.59 26.69
CA ARG A 8 16.66 -7.79 26.88
C ARG A 8 15.85 -7.22 25.73
N LEU A 9 16.21 -6.04 25.23
CA LEU A 9 15.53 -5.44 24.07
C LEU A 9 15.70 -6.33 22.83
N GLU A 10 16.90 -6.86 22.58
CA GLU A 10 17.17 -7.75 21.45
C GLU A 10 16.39 -9.08 21.56
N GLU A 11 16.37 -9.68 22.75
CA GLU A 11 15.57 -10.89 23.04
C GLU A 11 14.09 -10.68 22.68
N LEU A 12 13.50 -9.57 23.12
CA LEU A 12 12.11 -9.22 22.85
C LEU A 12 11.84 -8.98 21.36
N CYS A 13 12.73 -8.25 20.67
CA CYS A 13 12.62 -8.02 19.23
C CYS A 13 12.59 -9.34 18.45
N LEU A 14 13.51 -10.24 18.77
CA LEU A 14 13.60 -11.54 18.12
C LEU A 14 12.41 -12.45 18.46
N ALA A 15 11.94 -12.44 19.71
CA ALA A 15 10.77 -13.22 20.13
C ALA A 15 9.49 -12.77 19.41
N LEU A 16 9.26 -11.46 19.26
CA LEU A 16 8.16 -10.92 18.45
C LEU A 16 8.30 -11.31 16.99
N ARG A 17 9.50 -11.15 16.41
CA ARG A 17 9.77 -11.48 15.00
C ARG A 17 9.54 -12.96 14.70
N ARG A 18 9.86 -13.86 15.64
CA ARG A 18 9.62 -15.31 15.54
C ARG A 18 8.18 -15.71 15.89
N GLY A 19 7.37 -14.79 16.41
CA GLY A 19 6.01 -15.06 16.87
C GLY A 19 5.93 -15.87 18.17
N GLU A 20 7.02 -15.89 18.95
CA GLU A 20 7.10 -16.57 20.25
C GLU A 20 6.31 -15.79 21.33
N ILE A 21 6.25 -14.47 21.19
CA ILE A 21 5.43 -13.58 22.01
C ILE A 21 4.59 -12.66 21.11
N THR A 22 3.59 -12.03 21.70
CA THR A 22 2.73 -11.04 21.04
C THR A 22 2.84 -9.70 21.73
N CYS A 23 2.40 -8.63 21.06
CA CYS A 23 2.19 -7.37 21.76
C CYS A 23 1.09 -7.54 22.83
N ASP A 24 1.31 -7.02 24.02
CA ASP A 24 0.40 -7.04 25.16
C ASP A 24 0.62 -5.81 26.06
N ASP A 25 -0.18 -5.67 27.12
CA ASP A 25 -0.11 -4.49 28.00
C ASP A 25 1.21 -4.37 28.76
N ASP A 26 1.80 -5.50 29.15
CA ASP A 26 3.05 -5.52 29.92
C ASP A 26 4.21 -5.03 29.04
N LEU A 27 4.27 -5.48 27.79
CA LEU A 27 5.25 -5.01 26.82
C LEU A 27 5.06 -3.52 26.50
N VAL A 28 3.82 -3.07 26.28
CA VAL A 28 3.55 -1.65 25.99
C VAL A 28 3.94 -0.78 27.18
N ALA A 29 3.60 -1.18 28.41
CA ALA A 29 3.98 -0.46 29.62
C ALA A 29 5.51 -0.42 29.82
N ALA A 30 6.23 -1.51 29.50
CA ALA A 30 7.69 -1.55 29.54
C ALA A 30 8.32 -0.57 28.53
N ILE A 31 7.79 -0.51 27.30
CA ILE A 31 8.24 0.47 26.28
C ILE A 31 8.04 1.90 26.78
N GLU A 32 6.83 2.24 27.25
CA GLU A 32 6.53 3.58 27.76
C GLU A 32 7.43 3.98 28.94
N ALA A 33 7.65 3.07 29.89
CA ALA A 33 8.49 3.31 31.06
C ALA A 33 9.95 3.58 30.67
N ASP A 34 10.50 2.83 29.71
CA ASP A 34 11.87 3.02 29.23
C ASP A 34 12.03 4.32 28.46
N VAL A 35 11.06 4.68 27.60
CA VAL A 35 11.07 5.97 26.88
C VAL A 35 11.14 7.14 27.85
N VAL A 36 10.30 7.13 28.90
CA VAL A 36 10.34 8.16 29.95
C VAL A 36 11.68 8.16 30.69
N ALA A 37 12.27 6.98 30.92
CA ALA A 37 13.54 6.86 31.63
C ALA A 37 14.78 7.23 30.79
N TYR A 38 14.66 7.33 29.46
CA TYR A 38 15.72 7.83 28.58
C TYR A 38 15.86 9.35 28.62
N ASP A 39 14.79 10.09 28.95
CA ASP A 39 14.80 11.56 29.04
C ASP A 39 15.46 12.05 30.35
N ARG A 40 16.77 11.80 30.47
CA ARG A 40 17.56 12.08 31.69
C ARG A 40 18.20 13.47 31.73
N ASP A 41 18.46 14.07 30.56
CA ASP A 41 18.94 15.46 30.44
C ASP A 41 18.59 16.07 29.05
N PRO A 42 17.45 16.76 28.92
CA PRO A 42 16.97 17.30 27.65
C PRO A 42 17.84 18.43 27.05
N ARG A 43 18.94 18.82 27.71
CA ARG A 43 19.84 19.89 27.24
C ARG A 43 20.95 19.39 26.33
N THR A 44 21.17 18.08 26.23
CA THR A 44 22.26 17.51 25.44
C THR A 44 21.81 17.31 23.98
N GLN A 45 22.68 17.70 23.03
CA GLN A 45 22.41 17.56 21.59
C GLN A 45 22.61 16.13 21.07
N VAL A 46 23.21 15.26 21.89
CA VAL A 46 23.48 13.85 21.60
C VAL A 46 23.10 13.01 22.82
N PRO A 47 22.61 11.77 22.63
CA PRO A 47 22.27 10.88 23.74
C PRO A 47 23.53 10.49 24.54
N PRO A 48 23.41 10.27 25.88
CA PRO A 48 24.45 9.61 26.66
C PRO A 48 24.79 8.22 26.11
N ASP A 49 26.04 7.77 26.24
CA ASP A 49 26.53 6.50 25.65
C ASP A 49 25.68 5.28 26.02
N ASP A 50 25.21 5.18 27.27
CA ASP A 50 24.37 4.08 27.74
C ASP A 50 22.97 4.09 27.11
N VAL A 51 22.46 5.26 26.72
CA VAL A 51 21.17 5.40 26.01
C VAL A 51 21.35 5.27 24.51
N ALA A 52 22.47 5.75 23.96
CA ALA A 52 22.78 5.72 22.54
C ALA A 52 22.75 4.30 21.96
N GLU A 53 23.22 3.30 22.71
CA GLU A 53 23.15 1.88 22.32
C GLU A 53 21.70 1.32 22.35
N LEU A 54 20.85 1.85 23.22
CA LEU A 54 19.48 1.35 23.43
C LEU A 54 18.48 1.93 22.42
N LEU A 55 18.67 3.17 21.96
CA LEU A 55 17.72 3.84 21.05
C LEU A 55 17.43 3.06 19.75
N PRO A 56 18.43 2.51 19.03
CA PRO A 56 18.15 1.67 17.86
C PRO A 56 17.33 0.43 18.18
N LEU A 57 17.61 -0.22 19.31
CA LEU A 57 16.93 -1.43 19.78
C LEU A 57 15.50 -1.13 20.23
N MET A 58 15.29 -0.01 20.94
CA MET A 58 13.96 0.46 21.29
C MET A 58 13.13 0.76 20.04
N GLY A 59 13.71 1.45 19.05
CA GLY A 59 13.06 1.69 17.77
C GLY A 59 12.68 0.38 17.06
N TRP A 60 13.53 -0.65 17.11
CA TRP A 60 13.23 -1.97 16.57
C TRP A 60 12.10 -2.67 17.35
N LEU A 61 12.13 -2.61 18.68
CA LEU A 61 11.09 -3.19 19.54
C LEU A 61 9.72 -2.57 19.25
N MET A 62 9.65 -1.24 19.13
CA MET A 62 8.43 -0.52 18.76
C MET A 62 7.91 -0.95 17.38
N TYR A 63 8.81 -1.15 16.40
CA TYR A 63 8.45 -1.66 15.08
C TYR A 63 7.82 -3.06 15.19
N GLU A 64 8.46 -4.01 15.87
CA GLU A 64 7.98 -5.39 15.96
C GLU A 64 6.69 -5.51 16.78
N ALA A 65 6.59 -4.76 17.88
CA ALA A 65 5.42 -4.77 18.76
C ALA A 65 4.19 -4.26 18.00
N THR A 66 4.32 -3.14 17.30
CA THR A 66 3.21 -2.58 16.52
C THR A 66 2.90 -3.42 15.28
N TRP A 67 3.88 -4.05 14.64
CA TRP A 67 3.65 -4.99 13.54
C TRP A 67 2.85 -6.22 14.02
N SER A 68 3.26 -6.81 15.14
CA SER A 68 2.58 -7.95 15.78
C SER A 68 1.12 -7.60 16.11
N ALA A 69 0.86 -6.43 16.72
CA ALA A 69 -0.50 -5.97 16.98
C ALA A 69 -1.29 -5.72 15.68
N LEU A 70 -0.68 -5.08 14.69
CA LEU A 70 -1.33 -4.70 13.43
C LEU A 70 -1.84 -5.93 12.66
N GLU A 71 -1.08 -7.01 12.61
CA GLU A 71 -1.47 -8.25 11.91
C GLU A 71 -2.76 -8.85 12.45
N ARG A 72 -3.11 -8.57 13.72
CA ARG A 72 -4.31 -9.09 14.39
C ARG A 72 -5.54 -8.19 14.26
N ILE A 73 -5.38 -6.96 13.77
CA ILE A 73 -6.51 -6.06 13.53
C ILE A 73 -7.21 -6.48 12.23
N PRO A 74 -8.49 -6.90 12.25
CA PRO A 74 -9.23 -7.21 11.03
C PRO A 74 -9.57 -5.93 10.26
N ASN A 75 -9.80 -6.03 8.94
CA ASN A 75 -10.50 -4.96 8.23
C ASN A 75 -11.95 -4.95 8.73
N ARG A 76 -12.44 -3.82 9.23
CA ARG A 76 -13.81 -3.64 9.74
C ARG A 76 -14.57 -2.65 8.85
N ARG A 77 -15.90 -2.69 8.91
CA ARG A 77 -16.78 -1.73 8.25
C ARG A 77 -17.77 -1.21 9.27
N GLY A 78 -17.73 0.09 9.56
CA GLY A 78 -18.69 0.71 10.49
C GLY A 78 -18.37 0.49 11.97
N SER A 79 -18.90 1.40 12.80
CA SER A 79 -18.54 1.69 14.20
C SER A 79 -19.12 0.72 15.24
N ASP A 80 -19.18 -0.57 14.96
CA ASP A 80 -19.61 -1.54 15.97
C ASP A 80 -18.46 -1.81 16.94
N GLY A 81 -18.47 -1.01 18.01
CA GLY A 81 -18.18 -1.41 19.40
C GLY A 81 -16.75 -1.79 19.73
N ASP A 82 -16.08 -0.92 20.49
CA ASP A 82 -14.73 -1.01 21.05
C ASP A 82 -13.57 -1.00 20.04
N ARG A 83 -12.70 0.00 20.22
CA ARG A 83 -11.36 0.00 19.61
C ARG A 83 -10.72 -1.32 20.02
N ASP A 84 -10.26 -2.05 19.02
CA ASP A 84 -9.50 -3.27 19.20
C ASP A 84 -8.36 -3.00 20.20
N ARG A 85 -8.16 -3.87 21.20
CA ARG A 85 -7.06 -3.72 22.15
C ARG A 85 -5.71 -3.60 21.42
N ASN A 86 -5.57 -4.27 20.27
CA ASN A 86 -4.40 -4.12 19.40
C ASN A 86 -4.26 -2.70 18.84
N HIS A 87 -5.34 -2.02 18.50
CA HIS A 87 -5.31 -0.62 18.05
C HIS A 87 -4.84 0.29 19.18
N GLU A 88 -5.33 0.08 20.40
CA GLU A 88 -4.90 0.83 21.57
C GLU A 88 -3.41 0.64 21.87
N TRP A 89 -2.91 -0.60 21.80
CA TRP A 89 -1.48 -0.88 21.92
C TRP A 89 -0.64 -0.16 20.86
N ILE A 90 -1.07 -0.18 19.60
CA ILE A 90 -0.38 0.55 18.52
C ILE A 90 -0.38 2.05 18.80
N LEU A 91 -1.51 2.62 19.23
CA LEU A 91 -1.61 4.04 19.56
C LEU A 91 -0.65 4.43 20.70
N ARG A 92 -0.61 3.63 21.76
CA ARG A 92 0.29 3.85 22.91
C ARG A 92 1.76 3.80 22.50
N VAL A 93 2.16 2.76 21.75
CA VAL A 93 3.55 2.65 21.25
C VAL A 93 3.89 3.76 20.25
N ALA A 94 2.94 4.19 19.42
CA ALA A 94 3.13 5.33 18.52
C ALA A 94 3.32 6.66 19.27
N ASN A 95 2.60 6.87 20.38
CA ASN A 95 2.83 8.02 21.26
C ASN A 95 4.22 7.93 21.90
N ALA A 96 4.61 6.76 22.42
CA ALA A 96 5.96 6.54 22.95
C ALA A 96 7.06 6.80 21.90
N ALA A 97 6.83 6.49 20.62
CA ALA A 97 7.74 6.82 19.53
C ALA A 97 7.81 8.34 19.24
N LEU A 98 6.72 9.08 19.45
CA LEU A 98 6.72 10.55 19.32
C LEU A 98 7.47 11.22 20.48
N ASP A 99 7.34 10.66 21.68
CA ASP A 99 7.95 11.17 22.90
C ASP A 99 9.41 10.68 23.09
N LEU A 100 9.90 9.82 22.19
CA LEU A 100 11.26 9.28 22.25
C LEU A 100 12.31 10.40 22.16
N PRO A 101 13.23 10.53 23.14
CA PRO A 101 14.32 11.49 23.07
C PRO A 101 15.37 11.04 22.04
N TRP A 102 16.02 12.00 21.39
CA TRP A 102 16.96 11.77 20.26
C TRP A 102 16.40 10.79 19.21
N PRO A 103 15.21 11.07 18.66
CA PRO A 103 14.51 10.21 17.69
C PRO A 103 15.35 9.88 16.45
N GLU A 104 16.30 10.74 16.11
CA GLU A 104 17.24 10.57 15.01
C GLU A 104 18.15 9.34 15.17
N TYR A 105 18.29 8.80 16.38
CA TYR A 105 19.05 7.58 16.66
C TYR A 105 18.18 6.31 16.68
N ALA A 106 16.87 6.44 16.42
CA ALA A 106 15.91 5.33 16.44
C ALA A 106 15.02 5.32 15.19
N PRO A 107 15.58 5.18 13.97
CA PRO A 107 14.84 5.26 12.71
C PRO A 107 13.62 4.34 12.65
N ARG A 108 13.73 3.12 13.21
CA ARG A 108 12.67 2.11 13.19
C ARG A 108 11.45 2.46 14.06
N SER A 109 11.57 3.42 14.97
CA SER A 109 10.43 3.94 15.75
C SER A 109 9.34 4.53 14.84
N LEU A 110 9.71 5.02 13.65
CA LEU A 110 8.77 5.46 12.61
C LEU A 110 7.80 4.34 12.16
N GLY A 111 8.19 3.08 12.37
CA GLY A 111 7.33 1.91 12.15
C GLY A 111 6.08 1.92 13.02
N ALA A 112 6.12 2.51 14.22
CA ALA A 112 4.95 2.63 15.08
C ALA A 112 3.91 3.61 14.48
N LEU A 113 4.37 4.75 13.95
CA LEU A 113 3.51 5.71 13.24
C LEU A 113 2.89 5.11 11.98
N ARG A 114 3.70 4.36 11.20
CA ARG A 114 3.22 3.58 10.05
C ARG A 114 2.11 2.62 10.45
N SER A 115 2.34 1.83 11.49
CA SER A 115 1.38 0.84 11.97
C SER A 115 0.09 1.48 12.43
N LEU A 116 0.15 2.65 13.08
CA LEU A 116 -1.04 3.40 13.48
C LEU A 116 -1.81 3.92 12.26
N ALA A 117 -1.14 4.49 11.27
CA ALA A 117 -1.78 4.92 10.03
C ALA A 117 -2.50 3.75 9.32
N LEU A 118 -1.85 2.58 9.26
CA LEU A 118 -2.45 1.38 8.70
C LEU A 118 -3.64 0.88 9.53
N ALA A 119 -3.54 0.90 10.87
CA ALA A 119 -4.64 0.52 11.76
C ALA A 119 -5.87 1.42 11.57
N GLU A 120 -5.69 2.74 11.52
CA GLU A 120 -6.77 3.69 11.22
C GLU A 120 -7.42 3.42 9.85
N SER A 121 -6.63 3.08 8.83
CA SER A 121 -7.17 2.78 7.49
C SER A 121 -8.01 1.48 7.41
N LYS A 122 -8.00 0.63 8.45
CA LYS A 122 -8.74 -0.65 8.47
C LYS A 122 -10.23 -0.50 8.77
N GLU A 123 -10.68 0.62 9.33
CA GLU A 123 -12.12 0.90 9.58
C GLU A 123 -12.90 1.21 8.29
N ASP A 124 -12.18 1.56 7.20
CA ASP A 124 -12.74 1.79 5.86
C ASP A 124 -13.82 2.91 5.83
N THR A 125 -13.58 4.02 6.53
CA THR A 125 -14.46 5.22 6.54
C THR A 125 -13.69 6.48 6.15
N GLN A 126 -14.37 7.56 5.74
CA GLN A 126 -13.69 8.82 5.41
C GLN A 126 -12.91 9.35 6.62
N ALA A 127 -13.57 9.41 7.78
CA ALA A 127 -12.93 9.90 9.00
C ALA A 127 -11.71 9.08 9.41
N SER A 128 -11.72 7.76 9.19
CA SER A 128 -10.57 6.90 9.50
C SER A 128 -9.43 7.07 8.50
N TYR A 129 -9.75 7.35 7.23
CA TYR A 129 -8.76 7.72 6.22
C TYR A 129 -8.12 9.09 6.48
N ASP A 130 -8.91 10.09 6.90
CA ASP A 130 -8.38 11.41 7.27
C ASP A 130 -7.39 11.29 8.45
N ARG A 131 -7.71 10.44 9.44
CA ARG A 131 -6.78 10.13 10.55
C ARG A 131 -5.53 9.39 10.06
N ALA A 132 -5.67 8.41 9.18
CA ALA A 132 -4.54 7.70 8.60
C ALA A 132 -3.59 8.66 7.85
N GLN A 133 -4.13 9.56 7.04
CA GLN A 133 -3.34 10.57 6.32
C GLN A 133 -2.60 11.51 7.27
N ALA A 134 -3.23 11.94 8.37
CA ALA A 134 -2.56 12.75 9.39
C ALA A 134 -1.34 12.02 9.99
N PHE A 135 -1.41 10.70 10.19
CA PHE A 135 -0.28 9.92 10.69
C PHE A 135 0.79 9.65 9.63
N HIS A 136 0.42 9.43 8.37
CA HIS A 136 1.39 9.36 7.26
C HIS A 136 2.18 10.67 7.14
N GLN A 137 1.50 11.81 7.14
CA GLN A 137 2.12 13.14 7.12
C GLN A 137 3.07 13.36 8.31
N LYS A 138 2.65 12.97 9.53
CA LYS A 138 3.51 13.05 10.72
C LYS A 138 4.77 12.20 10.57
N ALA A 139 4.63 10.95 10.12
CA ALA A 139 5.75 10.04 9.94
C ALA A 139 6.73 10.57 8.86
N ARG A 140 6.19 11.12 7.77
CA ARG A 140 6.97 11.75 6.69
C ARG A 140 7.77 12.95 7.19
N ASN A 141 7.13 13.86 7.94
CA ASN A 141 7.79 15.03 8.50
C ASN A 141 8.90 14.64 9.49
N ARG A 142 8.64 13.62 10.33
CA ARG A 142 9.62 13.09 11.28
C ARG A 142 10.80 12.43 10.56
N HIS A 143 10.53 11.59 9.55
CA HIS A 143 11.55 10.98 8.69
C HIS A 143 12.46 12.04 8.06
N ALA A 144 11.87 13.04 7.39
CA ALA A 144 12.64 14.10 6.73
C ALA A 144 13.49 14.91 7.72
N SER A 145 12.93 15.25 8.89
CA SER A 145 13.65 15.97 9.94
C SER A 145 14.85 15.18 10.47
N CYS A 146 14.67 13.89 10.78
CA CYS A 146 15.74 13.05 11.32
C CYS A 146 16.79 12.70 10.26
N LEU A 147 16.39 12.48 9.01
CA LEU A 147 17.34 12.27 7.91
C LEU A 147 18.17 13.54 7.65
N SER A 148 17.55 14.72 7.72
CA SER A 148 18.27 15.99 7.60
C SER A 148 19.32 16.19 8.70
N TYR A 149 19.07 15.70 9.92
CA TYR A 149 20.05 15.74 11.00
C TYR A 149 21.33 14.98 10.61
N HIS A 150 21.21 13.75 10.09
CA HIS A 150 22.37 12.94 9.71
C HIS A 150 23.11 13.45 8.46
N ARG A 151 22.44 14.28 7.64
CA ARG A 151 23.03 14.89 6.45
C ARG A 151 23.72 16.22 6.71
N ASP A 152 23.51 16.87 7.86
CA ASP A 152 24.16 18.13 8.19
C ASP A 152 25.64 17.90 8.54
N PRO A 153 26.60 18.44 7.77
CA PRO A 153 28.03 18.27 8.04
C PRO A 153 28.50 18.83 9.39
N LYS A 154 27.69 19.69 10.03
CA LYS A 154 27.98 20.27 11.36
C LYS A 154 27.68 19.29 12.49
N ASN A 155 26.84 18.30 12.25
CA ASN A 155 26.58 17.25 13.22
C ASN A 155 27.78 16.28 13.15
N VAL A 156 28.52 16.20 14.27
CA VAL A 156 29.75 15.39 14.43
C VAL A 156 29.52 13.98 13.89
N PRO A 157 30.51 13.33 13.22
CA PRO A 157 30.35 11.96 12.76
C PRO A 157 29.93 11.08 13.94
N SER A 158 28.66 10.70 13.92
CA SER A 158 28.08 9.83 14.93
C SER A 158 28.83 8.48 14.89
N PRO A 159 29.06 7.81 16.04
CA PRO A 159 29.58 6.44 16.06
C PRO A 159 28.71 5.45 15.25
N PHE A 160 27.54 5.90 14.79
CA PHE A 160 26.57 5.16 13.97
C PHE A 160 26.55 5.60 12.49
N ALA A 161 27.71 5.84 11.89
CA ALA A 161 27.81 6.01 10.44
C ALA A 161 27.04 4.89 9.71
N GLY A 162 25.97 5.24 8.98
CA GLY A 162 25.07 4.26 8.34
C GLY A 162 23.57 4.45 8.62
N PHE A 163 23.16 5.37 9.49
CA PHE A 163 21.73 5.63 9.74
C PHE A 163 20.95 6.07 8.49
N GLU A 164 21.59 6.69 7.51
CA GLU A 164 20.94 7.03 6.23
C GLU A 164 20.31 5.79 5.57
N LEU A 165 21.01 4.65 5.61
CA LEU A 165 20.49 3.39 5.10
C LEU A 165 19.25 2.95 5.88
N HIS A 166 19.27 3.04 7.21
CA HIS A 166 18.10 2.70 8.02
C HIS A 166 16.90 3.61 7.73
N TYR A 167 17.15 4.90 7.48
CA TYR A 167 16.11 5.84 7.07
C TYR A 167 15.59 5.54 5.67
N ASP A 168 16.43 5.11 4.73
CA ASP A 168 15.97 4.66 3.41
C ASP A 168 15.15 3.36 3.51
N GLU A 169 15.56 2.40 4.34
CA GLU A 169 14.78 1.17 4.60
C GLU A 169 13.43 1.48 5.25
N MET A 170 13.38 2.48 6.15
CA MET A 170 12.12 2.93 6.75
C MET A 170 11.25 3.72 5.77
N LEU A 171 11.84 4.52 4.88
CA LEU A 171 11.11 5.25 3.84
C LEU A 171 10.30 4.28 2.96
N LEU A 172 10.88 3.13 2.59
CA LEU A 172 10.19 2.07 1.86
C LEU A 172 8.90 1.64 2.56
N GLN A 173 8.96 1.44 3.87
CA GLN A 173 7.82 0.95 4.64
C GLN A 173 6.75 2.02 4.80
N LEU A 174 7.16 3.26 5.05
CA LEU A 174 6.28 4.42 5.23
C LEU A 174 5.50 4.72 3.96
N VAL A 175 6.21 4.92 2.86
CA VAL A 175 5.63 5.24 1.56
C VAL A 175 4.73 4.11 1.06
N LEU A 176 5.16 2.85 1.21
CA LEU A 176 4.33 1.71 0.84
C LEU A 176 2.96 1.74 1.53
N ALA A 177 2.95 2.11 2.82
CA ALA A 177 1.72 2.23 3.59
C ALA A 177 0.86 3.41 3.11
N GLU A 178 1.48 4.56 2.83
CA GLU A 178 0.82 5.77 2.34
C GLU A 178 0.18 5.58 0.95
N THR A 179 0.95 5.08 -0.03
CA THR A 179 0.44 4.73 -1.36
C THR A 179 -0.68 3.68 -1.27
N GLY A 180 -0.54 2.71 -0.35
CA GLY A 180 -1.57 1.72 -0.09
C GLY A 180 -2.86 2.33 0.47
N THR A 181 -2.77 3.31 1.36
CA THR A 181 -3.92 4.06 1.88
C THR A 181 -4.61 4.87 0.78
N ALA A 182 -3.86 5.58 -0.07
CA ALA A 182 -4.41 6.32 -1.21
C ALA A 182 -5.21 5.40 -2.15
N CYS A 183 -4.66 4.23 -2.49
CA CYS A 183 -5.36 3.23 -3.30
C CYS A 183 -6.66 2.75 -2.62
N ARG A 184 -6.62 2.49 -1.31
CA ARG A 184 -7.81 2.02 -0.56
C ARG A 184 -8.92 3.07 -0.53
N ILE A 185 -8.57 4.35 -0.35
CA ILE A 185 -9.53 5.46 -0.39
C ILE A 185 -10.25 5.49 -1.75
N ALA A 186 -9.47 5.50 -2.84
CA ALA A 186 -10.01 5.53 -4.19
C ALA A 186 -10.91 4.32 -4.48
N GLU A 187 -10.45 3.12 -4.14
CA GLU A 187 -11.21 1.88 -4.35
C GLU A 187 -12.50 1.84 -3.54
N ARG A 188 -12.52 2.34 -2.31
CA ARG A 188 -13.78 2.43 -1.55
C ARG A 188 -14.79 3.30 -2.30
N VAL A 189 -14.38 4.48 -2.77
CA VAL A 189 -15.27 5.39 -3.50
C VAL A 189 -15.75 4.74 -4.80
N ILE A 190 -14.84 4.16 -5.58
CA ILE A 190 -15.14 3.53 -6.87
C ILE A 190 -16.02 2.29 -6.70
N ASP A 191 -15.72 1.43 -5.72
CA ASP A 191 -16.39 0.15 -5.52
C ASP A 191 -17.73 0.28 -4.81
N ARG A 192 -17.89 1.31 -3.97
CA ARG A 192 -19.07 1.49 -3.10
C ARG A 192 -19.92 2.70 -3.47
N TRP A 193 -19.73 3.29 -4.65
CA TRP A 193 -20.46 4.51 -5.07
C TRP A 193 -21.97 4.39 -4.81
N ALA A 194 -22.58 3.34 -5.35
CA ALA A 194 -24.02 3.12 -5.28
C ALA A 194 -24.51 2.79 -3.85
N GLU A 195 -23.63 2.33 -2.96
CA GLU A 195 -23.97 1.98 -1.59
C GLU A 195 -23.75 3.12 -0.58
N GLU A 196 -22.77 4.00 -0.81
CA GLU A 196 -22.28 4.94 0.20
C GLU A 196 -22.25 6.40 -0.24
N PHE A 197 -22.22 6.67 -1.54
CA PHE A 197 -21.93 8.01 -2.05
C PHE A 197 -23.02 8.58 -2.95
N ALA A 198 -23.75 7.72 -3.66
CA ALA A 198 -24.79 8.14 -4.59
C ALA A 198 -25.79 9.09 -3.92
N ALA A 199 -26.16 10.14 -4.63
CA ALA A 199 -27.16 11.10 -4.18
C ALA A 199 -28.52 10.83 -4.84
N GLU A 200 -29.60 11.28 -4.20
CA GLU A 200 -30.92 11.26 -4.82
C GLU A 200 -31.00 12.32 -5.92
N GLY A 201 -31.29 11.89 -7.14
CA GLY A 201 -31.39 12.75 -8.32
C GLY A 201 -30.10 12.83 -9.14
N ASP A 202 -30.25 12.79 -10.47
CA ASP A 202 -29.13 12.65 -11.41
C ASP A 202 -28.13 13.81 -11.35
N ASP A 203 -28.61 15.05 -11.20
CA ASP A 203 -27.74 16.23 -11.14
C ASP A 203 -26.93 16.28 -9.84
N ALA A 204 -27.54 15.95 -8.70
CA ALA A 204 -26.86 15.92 -7.40
C ALA A 204 -25.83 14.77 -7.34
N ASP A 205 -26.16 13.61 -7.90
CA ASP A 205 -25.23 12.49 -8.01
C ASP A 205 -24.05 12.84 -8.93
N ARG A 206 -24.32 13.48 -10.08
CA ARG A 206 -23.27 13.96 -10.98
C ARG A 206 -22.32 14.91 -10.28
N GLN A 207 -22.82 15.99 -9.66
CA GLN A 207 -21.97 16.94 -8.94
C GLN A 207 -21.09 16.24 -7.89
N ARG A 208 -21.66 15.33 -7.11
CA ARG A 208 -20.90 14.60 -6.10
C ARG A 208 -19.83 13.69 -6.71
N ARG A 209 -20.10 13.06 -7.88
CA ARG A 209 -19.10 12.27 -8.61
C ARG A 209 -17.92 13.14 -9.00
N GLU A 210 -18.18 14.32 -9.55
CA GLU A 210 -17.15 15.26 -10.02
C GLU A 210 -16.25 15.70 -8.86
N GLU A 211 -16.85 16.14 -7.74
CA GLU A 211 -16.11 16.52 -6.52
C GLU A 211 -15.24 15.37 -6.00
N ARG A 212 -15.79 14.15 -5.98
CA ARG A 212 -15.07 12.97 -5.49
C ARG A 212 -13.94 12.54 -6.40
N VAL A 213 -14.09 12.65 -7.71
CA VAL A 213 -13.02 12.32 -8.66
C VAL A 213 -11.82 13.22 -8.45
N GLN A 214 -12.04 14.53 -8.29
CA GLN A 214 -10.94 15.46 -8.02
C GLN A 214 -10.15 15.06 -6.77
N MET A 215 -10.86 14.78 -5.66
CA MET A 215 -10.22 14.39 -4.40
C MET A 215 -9.40 13.10 -4.53
N ILE A 216 -10.01 12.03 -5.05
CA ILE A 216 -9.31 10.74 -5.16
C ILE A 216 -8.17 10.80 -6.17
N PHE A 217 -8.28 11.58 -7.25
CA PHE A 217 -7.22 11.73 -8.22
C PHE A 217 -6.01 12.46 -7.62
N SER A 218 -6.24 13.49 -6.81
CA SER A 218 -5.19 14.18 -6.06
C SER A 218 -4.46 13.24 -5.09
N ASP A 219 -5.22 12.48 -4.28
CA ASP A 219 -4.65 11.52 -3.32
C ASP A 219 -3.83 10.43 -4.03
N LEU A 220 -4.32 9.93 -5.17
CA LEU A 220 -3.61 8.95 -5.99
C LEU A 220 -2.35 9.54 -6.63
N ALA A 221 -2.39 10.80 -7.09
CA ALA A 221 -1.23 11.48 -7.67
C ALA A 221 -0.10 11.66 -6.66
N GLU A 222 -0.43 12.08 -5.42
CA GLU A 222 0.53 12.11 -4.33
C GLU A 222 1.01 10.69 -4.02
N GLY A 223 0.11 9.72 -3.84
CA GLY A 223 0.45 8.33 -3.54
C GLY A 223 1.37 7.68 -4.58
N ALA A 224 1.16 7.91 -5.87
CA ALA A 224 2.00 7.41 -6.95
C ALA A 224 3.39 8.05 -6.93
N THR A 225 3.45 9.37 -6.73
CA THR A 225 4.72 10.11 -6.62
C THR A 225 5.54 9.63 -5.43
N ARG A 226 4.91 9.44 -4.27
CA ARG A 226 5.56 8.82 -3.10
C ARG A 226 6.04 7.42 -3.45
N GLY A 227 5.19 6.59 -4.07
CA GLY A 227 5.55 5.25 -4.49
C GLY A 227 6.82 5.17 -5.34
N GLU A 228 7.06 6.16 -6.22
CA GLU A 228 8.30 6.30 -7.00
C GLU A 228 9.50 6.72 -6.13
N GLU A 229 9.31 7.57 -5.12
CA GLU A 229 10.34 7.86 -4.11
C GLU A 229 10.76 6.57 -3.37
N ALA A 230 9.83 5.69 -3.03
CA ALA A 230 10.16 4.38 -2.45
C ALA A 230 10.92 3.49 -3.42
N LEU A 231 10.56 3.46 -4.70
CA LEU A 231 11.32 2.69 -5.69
C LEU A 231 12.77 3.20 -5.80
N THR A 232 12.97 4.52 -5.74
CA THR A 232 14.30 5.13 -5.71
C THR A 232 15.06 4.79 -4.43
N ALA A 233 14.38 4.79 -3.27
CA ALA A 233 14.98 4.34 -2.00
C ALA A 233 15.39 2.86 -2.06
N ALA A 234 14.59 2.01 -2.71
CA ALA A 234 14.90 0.59 -2.85
C ALA A 234 16.17 0.37 -3.68
N GLU A 235 16.44 1.25 -4.66
CA GLU A 235 17.69 1.22 -5.43
C GLU A 235 18.90 1.56 -4.56
N ARG A 236 18.82 2.63 -3.75
CA ARG A 236 19.89 2.96 -2.79
C ARG A 236 20.13 1.84 -1.79
N VAL A 237 19.07 1.25 -1.25
CA VAL A 237 19.18 0.11 -0.31
C VAL A 237 19.82 -1.10 -1.00
N ALA A 238 19.51 -1.35 -2.27
CA ALA A 238 20.06 -2.49 -3.02
C ALA A 238 21.58 -2.40 -3.21
N GLU A 239 22.17 -1.21 -3.22
CA GLU A 239 23.64 -1.02 -3.24
C GLU A 239 24.32 -1.62 -2.01
N HIS A 240 23.57 -1.74 -0.90
CA HIS A 240 24.01 -2.38 0.35
C HIS A 240 23.52 -3.82 0.51
N GLY A 241 22.89 -4.39 -0.53
CA GLY A 241 22.27 -5.71 -0.50
C GLY A 241 21.00 -5.80 0.36
N PHE A 242 20.25 -6.88 0.20
CA PHE A 242 19.08 -7.20 1.03
C PHE A 242 19.37 -8.33 2.02
N VAL A 243 18.59 -8.39 3.10
CA VAL A 243 18.67 -9.48 4.08
C VAL A 243 17.49 -10.45 3.95
N ASP A 244 17.72 -11.74 4.15
CA ASP A 244 16.65 -12.76 4.02
C ASP A 244 15.62 -12.67 5.15
N ARG A 245 16.01 -12.11 6.29
CA ARG A 245 15.16 -11.85 7.45
C ARG A 245 15.60 -10.54 8.12
N PRO A 246 14.68 -9.78 8.73
CA PRO A 246 15.05 -8.59 9.46
C PRO A 246 16.00 -8.92 10.62
N THR A 247 17.07 -8.13 10.76
CA THR A 247 18.06 -8.19 11.84
C THR A 247 18.05 -6.88 12.64
N LYS A 248 18.90 -6.77 13.66
CA LYS A 248 19.10 -5.52 14.40
C LYS A 248 19.50 -4.37 13.48
N GLU A 249 20.32 -4.66 12.47
CA GLU A 249 20.90 -3.68 11.56
C GLU A 249 20.03 -3.49 10.31
N ARG A 250 19.43 -4.55 9.75
CA ARG A 250 18.77 -4.47 8.43
C ARG A 250 17.30 -4.89 8.46
N LEU A 251 16.46 -4.19 7.69
CA LEU A 251 15.02 -4.44 7.57
C LEU A 251 14.61 -4.83 6.15
N ALA A 252 15.32 -4.35 5.12
CA ALA A 252 14.92 -4.55 3.74
C ALA A 252 15.16 -5.97 3.23
N LEU A 253 14.09 -6.57 2.73
CA LEU A 253 14.07 -7.94 2.19
C LEU A 253 14.27 -7.94 0.67
N PRO A 254 14.61 -9.08 0.04
CA PRO A 254 14.66 -9.21 -1.42
C PRO A 254 13.38 -8.74 -2.14
N THR A 255 12.22 -8.81 -1.47
CA THR A 255 10.93 -8.35 -2.00
C THR A 255 10.72 -6.82 -1.94
N SER A 256 11.73 -6.04 -1.54
CA SER A 256 11.59 -4.59 -1.28
C SER A 256 11.33 -3.76 -2.54
N PHE A 257 11.58 -4.30 -3.73
CA PHE A 257 11.13 -3.70 -5.00
C PHE A 257 9.68 -4.04 -5.33
N VAL A 258 9.25 -5.26 -5.02
CA VAL A 258 7.99 -5.83 -5.49
C VAL A 258 6.80 -5.11 -4.87
N ASN A 259 6.76 -4.99 -3.54
CA ASN A 259 5.62 -4.37 -2.86
C ASN A 259 5.39 -2.91 -3.25
N PRO A 260 6.42 -2.04 -3.23
CA PRO A 260 6.28 -0.68 -3.73
C PRO A 260 5.89 -0.65 -5.21
N GLY A 261 6.52 -1.46 -6.06
CA GLY A 261 6.17 -1.54 -7.48
C GLY A 261 4.69 -1.86 -7.70
N ILE A 262 4.14 -2.83 -6.95
CA ILE A 262 2.73 -3.21 -7.01
C ILE A 262 1.82 -2.04 -6.59
N MET A 263 2.09 -1.38 -5.46
CA MET A 263 1.24 -0.27 -4.98
C MET A 263 1.32 0.95 -5.90
N THR A 264 2.51 1.30 -6.39
CA THR A 264 2.71 2.41 -7.34
C THR A 264 1.99 2.14 -8.66
N ALA A 265 2.18 0.96 -9.26
CA ALA A 265 1.49 0.58 -10.49
C ALA A 265 -0.03 0.62 -10.33
N ARG A 266 -0.55 0.16 -9.19
CA ARG A 266 -1.98 0.21 -8.87
C ARG A 266 -2.52 1.64 -8.78
N ALA A 267 -1.79 2.53 -8.10
CA ALA A 267 -2.19 3.94 -8.01
C ALA A 267 -2.25 4.59 -9.40
N ILE A 268 -1.24 4.35 -10.24
CA ILE A 268 -1.15 4.87 -11.61
C ILE A 268 -2.31 4.35 -12.48
N LEU A 269 -2.65 3.06 -12.40
CA LEU A 269 -3.76 2.50 -13.16
C LEU A 269 -5.10 3.12 -12.74
N LEU A 270 -5.33 3.36 -11.46
CA LEU A 270 -6.53 4.06 -11.00
C LEU A 270 -6.57 5.51 -11.52
N MET A 271 -5.44 6.23 -11.52
CA MET A 271 -5.34 7.56 -12.13
C MET A 271 -5.64 7.53 -13.63
N LEU A 272 -5.11 6.55 -14.37
CA LEU A 272 -5.40 6.38 -15.80
C LEU A 272 -6.90 6.23 -16.06
N GLY A 273 -7.59 5.40 -15.26
CA GLY A 273 -9.04 5.21 -15.37
C GLY A 273 -9.87 6.45 -15.01
N LEU A 274 -9.31 7.38 -14.23
CA LEU A 274 -9.96 8.64 -13.85
C LEU A 274 -9.54 9.84 -14.71
N SER A 275 -8.46 9.72 -15.48
CA SER A 275 -7.92 10.82 -16.28
C SER A 275 -8.89 11.43 -17.30
N PRO A 276 -9.79 10.67 -17.97
CA PRO A 276 -10.74 11.29 -18.90
C PRO A 276 -11.79 12.14 -18.19
N GLU A 277 -12.16 11.77 -16.96
CA GLU A 277 -13.03 12.60 -16.13
C GLU A 277 -12.36 13.93 -15.76
N MET A 278 -11.09 13.89 -15.33
CA MET A 278 -10.33 15.11 -15.02
C MET A 278 -10.24 16.03 -16.23
N GLN A 279 -10.04 15.46 -17.44
CA GLN A 279 -10.07 16.21 -18.69
C GLN A 279 -11.43 16.86 -18.95
N ARG A 280 -12.53 16.12 -18.78
CA ARG A 280 -13.89 16.62 -19.00
C ARG A 280 -14.31 17.71 -18.01
N LEU A 281 -13.80 17.65 -16.79
CA LEU A 281 -13.99 18.69 -15.78
C LEU A 281 -13.12 19.93 -16.02
N GLY A 282 -12.28 19.94 -17.04
CA GLY A 282 -11.46 21.09 -17.41
C GLY A 282 -10.25 21.31 -16.51
N TYR A 283 -9.80 20.30 -15.77
CA TYR A 283 -8.54 20.38 -15.03
C TYR A 283 -7.35 20.39 -15.97
N PHE A 284 -6.25 20.99 -15.49
CA PHE A 284 -4.98 20.96 -16.20
C PHE A 284 -4.39 19.54 -16.21
N PRO A 285 -3.64 19.19 -17.28
CA PRO A 285 -2.84 17.97 -17.32
C PRO A 285 -1.85 17.87 -16.14
N LEU A 286 -1.26 16.69 -15.97
CA LEU A 286 -0.31 16.43 -14.88
C LEU A 286 1.02 17.15 -15.11
N GLY A 287 1.59 17.68 -14.03
CA GLY A 287 2.95 18.26 -14.04
C GLY A 287 3.10 19.35 -15.10
N ASP A 288 4.06 19.14 -16.00
CA ASP A 288 4.40 20.06 -17.10
C ASP A 288 3.84 19.58 -18.46
N ASP A 289 2.92 18.61 -18.48
CA ASP A 289 2.34 18.07 -19.72
C ASP A 289 1.46 19.10 -20.45
N GLU A 290 1.58 19.16 -21.78
CA GLU A 290 0.80 20.11 -22.61
C GLU A 290 -0.67 19.67 -22.78
N SER A 291 -0.94 18.38 -22.68
CA SER A 291 -2.27 17.81 -22.88
C SER A 291 -2.54 16.58 -22.01
N TRP A 292 -3.81 16.25 -21.82
CA TRP A 292 -4.21 15.01 -21.14
C TRP A 292 -3.81 13.74 -21.91
N ASP A 293 -3.58 13.84 -23.22
CA ASP A 293 -3.03 12.74 -24.00
C ASP A 293 -1.57 12.46 -23.61
N ASP A 294 -0.79 13.53 -23.44
CA ASP A 294 0.59 13.43 -22.95
C ASP A 294 0.63 12.89 -21.53
N SER A 295 -0.27 13.36 -20.64
CA SER A 295 -0.38 12.80 -19.29
C SER A 295 -0.74 11.31 -19.27
N ARG A 296 -1.60 10.83 -20.16
CA ARG A 296 -1.91 9.39 -20.25
C ARG A 296 -0.68 8.59 -20.71
N LYS A 297 0.09 9.09 -21.68
CA LYS A 297 1.35 8.47 -22.11
C LYS A 297 2.40 8.47 -21.00
N ALA A 298 2.53 9.59 -20.28
CA ALA A 298 3.43 9.71 -19.14
C ALA A 298 3.04 8.74 -18.01
N LEU A 299 1.75 8.63 -17.70
CA LEU A 299 1.24 7.64 -16.74
C LEU A 299 1.52 6.20 -17.18
N ALA A 300 1.35 5.87 -18.47
CA ALA A 300 1.71 4.55 -18.98
C ALA A 300 3.20 4.25 -18.83
N ALA A 301 4.08 5.23 -19.11
CA ALA A 301 5.52 5.08 -18.91
C ALA A 301 5.90 4.92 -17.42
N ARG A 302 5.24 5.66 -16.52
CA ARG A 302 5.40 5.50 -15.07
C ARG A 302 4.93 4.12 -14.59
N PHE A 303 3.83 3.62 -15.15
CA PHE A 303 3.36 2.26 -14.91
C PHE A 303 4.41 1.22 -15.34
N ASP A 304 4.97 1.34 -16.54
CA ASP A 304 6.01 0.42 -17.02
C ASP A 304 7.26 0.47 -16.14
N HIS A 305 7.66 1.66 -15.69
CA HIS A 305 8.76 1.81 -14.75
C HIS A 305 8.48 1.07 -13.43
N ALA A 306 7.31 1.27 -12.82
CA ALA A 306 6.93 0.59 -11.58
C ALA A 306 6.83 -0.93 -11.77
N TYR A 307 6.24 -1.37 -12.88
CA TYR A 307 6.08 -2.80 -13.20
C TYR A 307 7.44 -3.48 -13.44
N SER A 308 8.40 -2.79 -14.07
CA SER A 308 9.77 -3.33 -14.24
C SER A 308 10.44 -3.71 -12.92
N LYS A 309 10.08 -3.06 -11.81
CA LYS A 309 10.59 -3.36 -10.47
C LYS A 309 9.97 -4.62 -9.88
N ILE A 310 8.73 -4.95 -10.27
CA ILE A 310 8.03 -6.19 -9.92
C ILE A 310 8.69 -7.40 -10.60
N GLU A 311 9.11 -7.22 -11.86
CA GLU A 311 9.76 -8.25 -12.68
C GLU A 311 11.24 -8.50 -12.30
N ARG A 312 11.81 -7.72 -11.37
CA ARG A 312 13.19 -7.95 -10.92
C ARG A 312 13.30 -9.33 -10.25
N PRO A 313 14.36 -10.12 -10.55
CA PRO A 313 14.62 -11.36 -9.84
C PRO A 313 14.71 -11.13 -8.33
N ILE A 314 14.02 -11.97 -7.57
CA ILE A 314 14.09 -11.97 -6.11
C ILE A 314 15.18 -12.97 -5.74
N LEU A 315 16.31 -12.47 -5.26
CA LEU A 315 17.46 -13.30 -4.91
C LEU A 315 17.66 -13.27 -3.39
N THR A 316 17.99 -14.41 -2.79
CA THR A 316 18.45 -14.45 -1.40
C THR A 316 19.74 -13.65 -1.23
N SER A 317 20.14 -13.41 0.02
CA SER A 317 21.47 -12.86 0.32
C SER A 317 22.61 -13.71 -0.26
N GLY A 318 22.38 -15.01 -0.49
CA GLY A 318 23.32 -15.92 -1.16
C GLY A 318 23.23 -15.94 -2.68
N GLY A 319 22.34 -15.16 -3.31
CA GLY A 319 22.16 -15.09 -4.76
C GLY A 319 21.18 -16.12 -5.34
N GLU A 320 20.53 -16.92 -4.50
CA GLU A 320 19.59 -17.96 -4.96
C GLU A 320 18.22 -17.38 -5.30
N PRO A 321 17.58 -17.78 -6.42
CA PRO A 321 16.23 -17.33 -6.75
C PRO A 321 15.19 -17.73 -5.71
N GLN A 322 14.32 -16.79 -5.34
CA GLN A 322 13.14 -17.02 -4.51
C GLN A 322 11.86 -16.79 -5.30
N GLU A 323 10.87 -17.63 -5.07
CA GLU A 323 9.55 -17.42 -5.63
C GLU A 323 8.80 -16.30 -4.88
N LEU A 324 7.97 -15.56 -5.62
CA LEU A 324 7.01 -14.62 -5.04
C LEU A 324 6.10 -15.33 -4.02
N ARG A 325 5.82 -14.66 -2.90
CA ARG A 325 4.78 -15.12 -1.95
C ARG A 325 3.40 -15.12 -2.63
N HIS A 326 2.52 -16.04 -2.21
CA HIS A 326 1.21 -16.23 -2.84
C HIS A 326 0.40 -14.92 -3.00
N GLY A 327 0.32 -14.09 -1.95
CA GLY A 327 -0.40 -12.81 -2.02
C GLY A 327 0.16 -11.84 -3.07
N LEU A 328 1.47 -11.87 -3.32
CA LEU A 328 2.12 -11.04 -4.34
C LEU A 328 1.82 -11.56 -5.74
N ARG A 329 1.80 -12.89 -5.93
CA ARG A 329 1.40 -13.52 -7.20
C ARG A 329 0.02 -13.05 -7.65
N LEU A 330 -0.94 -13.03 -6.71
CA LEU A 330 -2.29 -12.53 -6.98
C LEU A 330 -2.28 -11.06 -7.40
N ALA A 331 -1.54 -10.22 -6.68
CA ALA A 331 -1.46 -8.80 -6.96
C ALA A 331 -0.82 -8.49 -8.33
N VAL A 332 0.19 -9.26 -8.75
CA VAL A 332 0.78 -9.15 -10.09
C VAL A 332 -0.26 -9.41 -11.18
N VAL A 333 -1.02 -10.50 -11.08
CA VAL A 333 -2.05 -10.82 -12.08
C VAL A 333 -3.16 -9.76 -12.08
N GLN A 334 -3.55 -9.25 -10.90
CA GLN A 334 -4.53 -8.16 -10.81
C GLN A 334 -4.05 -6.87 -11.51
N ILE A 335 -2.77 -6.51 -11.35
CA ILE A 335 -2.18 -5.33 -12.00
C ILE A 335 -2.16 -5.51 -13.52
N ARG A 336 -1.72 -6.67 -14.02
CA ARG A 336 -1.72 -6.97 -15.45
C ARG A 336 -3.13 -6.95 -16.03
N LEU A 337 -4.10 -7.50 -15.31
CA LEU A 337 -5.50 -7.48 -15.73
C LEU A 337 -6.04 -6.04 -15.80
N ALA A 338 -5.80 -5.23 -14.77
CA ALA A 338 -6.20 -3.81 -14.78
C ALA A 338 -5.52 -3.02 -15.93
N ALA A 339 -4.24 -3.30 -16.20
CA ALA A 339 -3.53 -2.72 -17.34
C ALA A 339 -4.15 -3.13 -18.68
N GLY A 340 -4.47 -4.42 -18.90
CA GLY A 340 -5.14 -4.87 -20.13
C GLY A 340 -6.57 -4.34 -20.30
N LEU A 341 -7.26 -4.07 -19.19
CA LEU A 341 -8.57 -3.44 -19.22
C LEU A 341 -8.51 -1.96 -19.63
N LEU A 342 -7.42 -1.25 -19.33
CA LEU A 342 -7.24 0.18 -19.66
C LEU A 342 -6.48 0.43 -20.97
N MET A 343 -5.43 -0.34 -21.20
CA MET A 343 -4.44 -0.15 -22.26
C MET A 343 -4.40 -1.41 -23.15
N PRO A 344 -5.48 -1.71 -23.90
CA PRO A 344 -5.55 -2.91 -24.72
C PRO A 344 -4.44 -2.93 -25.76
N GLY A 345 -3.75 -4.07 -25.88
CA GLY A 345 -2.59 -4.23 -26.76
C GLY A 345 -1.27 -3.70 -26.19
N HIS A 346 -1.26 -3.17 -24.96
CA HIS A 346 -0.02 -2.78 -24.28
C HIS A 346 0.91 -3.99 -24.10
N ARG A 347 2.19 -3.82 -24.41
CA ARG A 347 3.16 -4.91 -24.34
C ARG A 347 3.85 -4.90 -22.98
N LEU A 348 3.64 -5.97 -22.22
CA LEU A 348 4.15 -6.15 -20.87
C LEU A 348 4.76 -7.55 -20.73
N PRO A 349 5.99 -7.79 -21.23
CA PRO A 349 6.62 -9.11 -21.12
C PRO A 349 6.82 -9.50 -19.64
N SER A 350 6.77 -10.79 -19.33
CA SER A 350 6.97 -11.28 -17.97
C SER A 350 8.03 -12.37 -17.92
N THR A 351 8.91 -12.27 -16.93
CA THR A 351 9.88 -13.30 -16.56
C THR A 351 9.31 -14.27 -15.52
N LEU A 352 8.13 -13.97 -15.00
CA LEU A 352 7.45 -14.73 -13.94
C LEU A 352 6.66 -15.89 -14.54
N SER A 353 6.80 -17.09 -13.96
CA SER A 353 6.23 -18.33 -14.52
C SER A 353 5.18 -19.00 -13.63
N PHE A 354 4.77 -18.36 -12.53
CA PHE A 354 3.86 -18.96 -11.54
C PHE A 354 2.41 -19.11 -12.00
N ALA A 355 2.03 -18.48 -13.12
CA ALA A 355 0.69 -18.56 -13.70
C ALA A 355 0.77 -18.59 -15.24
N PRO A 356 0.06 -19.50 -15.92
CA PRO A 356 0.12 -19.62 -17.38
C PRO A 356 -0.27 -18.34 -18.14
N CYS A 357 -1.22 -17.57 -17.58
CA CYS A 357 -1.67 -16.31 -18.19
C CYS A 357 -0.58 -15.23 -18.28
N LEU A 358 0.55 -15.38 -17.58
CA LEU A 358 1.69 -14.46 -17.66
C LEU A 358 2.49 -14.60 -18.96
N ALA A 359 2.31 -15.70 -19.70
CA ALA A 359 2.93 -15.91 -21.00
C ALA A 359 2.38 -14.96 -22.08
N HIS A 360 1.24 -14.31 -21.85
CA HIS A 360 0.71 -13.28 -22.73
C HIS A 360 1.55 -12.00 -22.59
N GLU A 361 2.49 -11.77 -23.50
CA GLU A 361 3.29 -10.53 -23.54
C GLU A 361 2.46 -9.32 -23.95
N VAL A 362 1.43 -9.51 -24.77
CA VAL A 362 0.54 -8.44 -25.23
C VAL A 362 -0.77 -8.54 -24.43
N LEU A 363 -1.20 -7.44 -23.82
CA LEU A 363 -2.41 -7.38 -23.01
C LEU A 363 -3.65 -7.14 -23.89
N ASP A 364 -3.98 -8.13 -24.72
CA ASP A 364 -5.18 -8.15 -25.55
C ASP A 364 -6.39 -8.78 -24.82
N ASP A 365 -7.51 -8.95 -25.53
CA ASP A 365 -8.73 -9.52 -24.96
C ASP A 365 -8.52 -10.99 -24.51
N ASP A 366 -7.67 -11.77 -25.21
CA ASP A 366 -7.33 -13.14 -24.82
C ASP A 366 -6.53 -13.16 -23.52
N ALA A 367 -5.57 -12.24 -23.35
CA ALA A 367 -4.84 -12.07 -22.11
C ALA A 367 -5.77 -11.68 -20.94
N VAL A 368 -6.69 -10.74 -21.18
CA VAL A 368 -7.71 -10.32 -20.19
C VAL A 368 -8.59 -11.49 -19.78
N GLU A 369 -9.04 -12.29 -20.73
CA GLU A 369 -9.84 -13.49 -20.48
C GLU A 369 -9.05 -14.55 -19.69
N ALA A 370 -7.80 -14.82 -20.08
CA ALA A 370 -6.94 -15.78 -19.39
C ALA A 370 -6.65 -15.36 -17.93
N MET A 371 -6.36 -14.09 -17.69
CA MET A 371 -6.14 -13.56 -16.34
C MET A 371 -7.42 -13.58 -15.51
N SER A 372 -8.56 -13.23 -16.10
CA SER A 372 -9.87 -13.29 -15.44
C SER A 372 -10.23 -14.72 -15.05
N ALA A 373 -10.01 -15.67 -15.96
CA ALA A 373 -10.22 -17.10 -15.71
C ALA A 373 -9.31 -17.62 -14.59
N TRP A 374 -8.03 -17.27 -14.58
CA TRP A 374 -7.08 -17.70 -13.55
C TRP A 374 -7.44 -17.19 -12.16
N LEU A 375 -7.86 -15.92 -12.04
CA LEU A 375 -8.31 -15.34 -10.77
C LEU A 375 -9.61 -15.98 -10.24
N THR A 376 -10.43 -16.54 -11.14
CA THR A 376 -11.70 -17.20 -10.80
C THR A 376 -11.59 -18.71 -10.59
N GLU A 377 -10.40 -19.29 -10.77
CA GLU A 377 -10.18 -20.72 -10.54
C GLU A 377 -10.49 -21.09 -9.07
N PRO A 378 -11.24 -22.18 -8.84
CA PRO A 378 -11.39 -22.75 -7.52
C PRO A 378 -10.05 -23.21 -6.95
N VAL A 379 -9.78 -22.86 -5.70
CA VAL A 379 -8.62 -23.28 -4.93
C VAL A 379 -9.06 -23.71 -3.54
N THR A 380 -8.32 -24.63 -2.92
CA THR A 380 -8.57 -25.05 -1.55
C THR A 380 -7.79 -24.16 -0.58
N ASP A 381 -8.49 -23.52 0.37
CA ASP A 381 -7.85 -22.72 1.41
C ASP A 381 -7.15 -23.59 2.47
N ALA A 382 -6.40 -22.96 3.39
CA ALA A 382 -5.69 -23.67 4.47
C ALA A 382 -6.63 -24.44 5.43
N LYS A 383 -7.95 -24.23 5.36
CA LYS A 383 -8.99 -24.91 6.14
C LYS A 383 -9.72 -25.98 5.32
N GLY A 384 -9.26 -26.31 4.12
CA GLY A 384 -9.87 -27.32 3.26
C GLY A 384 -11.11 -26.85 2.51
N ARG A 385 -11.44 -25.54 2.53
CA ARG A 385 -12.64 -25.01 1.86
C ARG A 385 -12.32 -24.60 0.43
N GLU A 386 -13.19 -24.95 -0.49
CA GLU A 386 -13.12 -24.45 -1.86
C GLU A 386 -13.50 -22.96 -1.87
N THR A 387 -12.60 -22.14 -2.40
CA THR A 387 -12.77 -20.71 -2.57
C THR A 387 -12.27 -20.31 -3.95
N GLN A 388 -12.77 -19.21 -4.48
CA GLN A 388 -12.14 -18.57 -5.62
C GLN A 388 -10.73 -18.09 -5.25
N ARG A 389 -9.78 -18.18 -6.20
CA ARG A 389 -8.39 -17.75 -6.02
C ARG A 389 -8.27 -16.30 -5.57
N SER A 390 -8.97 -15.37 -6.23
CA SER A 390 -9.00 -13.97 -5.80
C SER A 390 -10.14 -13.17 -6.41
N HIS A 391 -10.39 -11.98 -5.85
CA HIS A 391 -11.22 -10.94 -6.46
C HIS A 391 -10.32 -9.89 -7.15
N LEU A 392 -10.84 -9.14 -8.12
CA LEU A 392 -10.11 -8.01 -8.71
C LEU A 392 -10.48 -6.72 -7.97
N ARG A 393 -9.49 -6.08 -7.33
CA ARG A 393 -9.69 -4.86 -6.54
C ARG A 393 -9.81 -3.62 -7.45
N GLY A 394 -10.66 -2.67 -7.07
CA GLY A 394 -10.92 -1.43 -7.83
C GLY A 394 -11.69 -1.67 -9.12
N PHE A 395 -11.08 -2.33 -10.11
CA PHE A 395 -11.73 -2.60 -11.41
C PHE A 395 -12.81 -3.67 -11.29
N GLY A 396 -12.52 -4.80 -10.63
CA GLY A 396 -13.51 -5.86 -10.45
C GLY A 396 -14.65 -5.46 -9.52
N GLY A 397 -14.40 -4.50 -8.62
CA GLY A 397 -15.37 -3.96 -7.68
C GLY A 397 -16.09 -2.70 -8.17
N SER A 398 -15.75 -2.11 -9.33
CA SER A 398 -16.26 -0.77 -9.63
C SER A 398 -17.78 -0.72 -9.79
N VAL A 399 -18.39 0.32 -9.23
CA VAL A 399 -19.82 0.69 -9.41
C VAL A 399 -20.01 2.20 -9.63
N MET A 400 -18.94 3.00 -9.60
CA MET A 400 -18.98 4.45 -9.88
C MET A 400 -19.11 4.73 -11.39
N PRO A 401 -20.18 5.41 -11.86
CA PRO A 401 -20.39 5.68 -13.29
C PRO A 401 -19.21 6.35 -14.02
N ASN A 402 -18.66 7.44 -13.48
CA ASN A 402 -17.56 8.18 -14.11
C ASN A 402 -16.29 7.33 -14.28
N PHE A 403 -16.08 6.35 -13.40
CA PHE A 403 -14.97 5.42 -13.54
C PHE A 403 -15.20 4.43 -14.69
N PHE A 404 -16.43 3.96 -14.93
CA PHE A 404 -16.73 3.16 -16.13
C PHE A 404 -16.47 3.94 -17.41
N ASP A 405 -16.99 5.17 -17.48
CA ASP A 405 -16.85 6.01 -18.66
C ASP A 405 -15.37 6.33 -18.90
N GLY A 406 -14.62 6.66 -17.84
CA GLY A 406 -13.18 6.87 -17.92
C GLY A 406 -12.40 5.63 -18.36
N VAL A 407 -12.73 4.43 -17.90
CA VAL A 407 -12.07 3.20 -18.40
C VAL A 407 -12.37 2.97 -19.88
N GLU A 408 -13.61 3.15 -20.33
CA GLU A 408 -13.97 2.97 -21.75
C GLU A 408 -13.29 4.01 -22.66
N GLU A 409 -13.25 5.28 -22.23
CA GLU A 409 -12.54 6.35 -22.95
C GLU A 409 -11.03 6.09 -22.98
N CYS A 410 -10.45 5.61 -21.88
CA CYS A 410 -9.04 5.24 -21.82
C CYS A 410 -8.71 4.09 -22.79
N ARG A 411 -9.54 3.05 -22.84
CA ARG A 411 -9.40 1.95 -23.83
C ARG A 411 -9.34 2.47 -25.26
N VAL A 412 -10.21 3.42 -25.61
CA VAL A 412 -10.24 4.03 -26.95
C VAL A 412 -9.00 4.88 -27.19
N ALA A 413 -8.55 5.66 -26.20
CA ALA A 413 -7.34 6.47 -26.30
C ALA A 413 -6.08 5.61 -26.55
N PHE A 414 -6.03 4.40 -26.02
CA PHE A 414 -4.97 3.41 -26.29
C PHE A 414 -5.22 2.53 -27.52
N GLY A 415 -6.15 2.93 -28.42
CA GLY A 415 -6.37 2.28 -29.72
C GLY A 415 -7.26 1.05 -29.69
N GLY A 416 -7.87 0.73 -28.55
CA GLY A 416 -8.82 -0.37 -28.41
C GLY A 416 -10.27 0.03 -28.72
N ARG A 417 -11.18 -0.92 -28.47
CA ARG A 417 -12.63 -0.70 -28.52
C ARG A 417 -13.22 -0.64 -27.10
N PRO A 418 -14.36 0.04 -26.91
CA PRO A 418 -15.13 -0.09 -25.69
C PRO A 418 -15.47 -1.56 -25.43
N GLY A 419 -15.36 -2.00 -24.19
CA GLY A 419 -15.54 -3.39 -23.79
C GLY A 419 -15.53 -3.64 -22.28
N TYR A 420 -15.16 -2.65 -21.47
CA TYR A 420 -15.08 -2.79 -20.02
C TYR A 420 -16.43 -3.14 -19.38
N ARG A 421 -17.52 -2.51 -19.82
CA ARG A 421 -18.87 -2.80 -19.33
C ARG A 421 -19.31 -4.24 -19.65
N ALA A 422 -18.94 -4.75 -20.83
CA ALA A 422 -19.23 -6.11 -21.23
C ALA A 422 -18.40 -7.12 -20.41
N TRP A 423 -17.10 -6.87 -20.25
CA TRP A 423 -16.22 -7.65 -19.40
C TRP A 423 -16.73 -7.69 -17.96
N ARG A 424 -17.08 -6.53 -17.38
CA ARG A 424 -17.57 -6.42 -16.00
C ARG A 424 -18.87 -7.19 -15.77
N ALA A 425 -19.77 -7.17 -16.75
CA ALA A 425 -21.02 -7.95 -16.70
C ALA A 425 -20.75 -9.46 -16.72
N ARG A 426 -19.84 -9.90 -17.61
CA ARG A 426 -19.47 -11.31 -17.76
C ARG A 426 -18.71 -11.85 -16.55
N TRP A 427 -17.75 -11.08 -16.05
CA TRP A 427 -16.84 -11.47 -14.96
C TRP A 427 -17.26 -10.89 -13.60
N PHE A 428 -18.56 -10.70 -13.35
CA PHE A 428 -19.05 -10.09 -12.11
C PHE A 428 -18.64 -10.88 -10.84
N ILE A 429 -18.34 -12.17 -10.97
CA ILE A 429 -17.78 -12.99 -9.89
C ILE A 429 -16.41 -12.49 -9.35
N LEU A 430 -15.69 -11.66 -10.11
CA LEU A 430 -14.48 -10.97 -9.65
C LEU A 430 -14.76 -9.79 -8.71
N ASP A 431 -16.03 -9.39 -8.54
CA ASP A 431 -16.44 -8.37 -7.58
C ASP A 431 -16.25 -8.88 -6.15
N LYS A 432 -15.45 -8.15 -5.37
CA LYS A 432 -15.23 -8.42 -3.93
C LYS A 432 -16.54 -8.45 -3.14
N TYR A 433 -17.56 -7.73 -3.60
CA TYR A 433 -18.87 -7.58 -2.98
C TYR A 433 -19.96 -8.39 -3.69
N ALA A 434 -19.60 -9.31 -4.62
CA ALA A 434 -20.56 -10.03 -5.47
C ALA A 434 -21.72 -10.70 -4.70
N ASN A 435 -21.43 -11.17 -3.49
CA ASN A 435 -22.38 -11.88 -2.63
C ASN A 435 -23.23 -10.94 -1.75
N GLU A 436 -23.00 -9.63 -1.75
CA GLU A 436 -23.79 -8.69 -0.95
C GLU A 436 -25.22 -8.51 -1.52
N PRO A 437 -26.24 -8.43 -0.64
CA PRO A 437 -27.61 -8.18 -1.08
C PRO A 437 -27.75 -6.93 -1.96
N GLY A 438 -28.44 -7.09 -3.08
CA GLY A 438 -28.72 -6.01 -4.04
C GLY A 438 -27.52 -5.58 -4.90
N ARG A 439 -26.30 -6.08 -4.65
CA ARG A 439 -25.09 -5.66 -5.37
C ARG A 439 -25.18 -5.85 -6.87
N ALA A 440 -25.57 -7.05 -7.30
CA ALA A 440 -25.75 -7.37 -8.71
C ALA A 440 -26.75 -6.44 -9.42
N GLY A 441 -27.81 -6.03 -8.73
CA GLY A 441 -28.82 -5.11 -9.26
C GLY A 441 -28.27 -3.70 -9.47
N ARG A 442 -27.58 -3.16 -8.46
CA ARG A 442 -26.91 -1.84 -8.54
C ARG A 442 -25.87 -1.79 -9.65
N VAL A 443 -25.02 -2.83 -9.74
CA VAL A 443 -24.02 -2.94 -10.80
C VAL A 443 -24.69 -3.08 -12.18
N SER A 444 -25.74 -3.89 -12.32
CA SER A 444 -26.48 -4.01 -13.59
C SER A 444 -27.09 -2.68 -14.05
N ALA A 445 -27.60 -1.87 -13.12
CA ALA A 445 -28.15 -0.55 -13.41
C ALA A 445 -27.08 0.40 -13.97
N VAL A 446 -25.91 0.45 -13.34
CA VAL A 446 -24.79 1.28 -13.83
C VAL A 446 -24.24 0.78 -15.15
N LEU A 447 -24.19 -0.55 -15.35
CA LEU A 447 -23.72 -1.16 -16.60
C LEU A 447 -24.70 -1.02 -17.77
N GLY A 448 -25.98 -0.76 -17.50
CA GLY A 448 -27.06 -0.81 -18.49
C GLY A 448 -27.31 -2.23 -19.04
N ARG A 449 -26.88 -3.28 -18.31
CA ARG A 449 -27.05 -4.69 -18.71
C ARG A 449 -26.98 -5.64 -17.50
N PRO A 450 -27.62 -6.83 -17.59
CA PRO A 450 -27.53 -7.84 -16.53
C PRO A 450 -26.11 -8.38 -16.33
N VAL A 451 -25.77 -8.69 -15.07
CA VAL A 451 -24.50 -9.35 -14.71
C VAL A 451 -24.63 -10.88 -14.62
N ASN A 452 -23.55 -11.61 -14.93
CA ASN A 452 -23.45 -13.05 -14.72
C ASN A 452 -22.83 -13.36 -13.36
N ARG A 453 -23.54 -14.12 -12.52
CA ARG A 453 -23.07 -14.52 -11.18
C ARG A 453 -22.21 -15.79 -11.19
N THR A 454 -22.14 -16.47 -12.32
CA THR A 454 -21.38 -17.71 -12.49
C THR A 454 -20.10 -17.45 -13.27
N ARG A 455 -19.08 -18.29 -13.05
CA ARG A 455 -17.87 -18.27 -13.85
C ARG A 455 -18.24 -18.49 -15.33
N PRO A 456 -17.83 -17.62 -16.26
CA PRO A 456 -17.91 -17.89 -17.68
C PRO A 456 -16.99 -19.08 -17.99
N ILE A 457 -17.56 -20.19 -18.45
CA ILE A 457 -16.82 -21.37 -18.91
C ILE A 457 -16.51 -21.17 -20.39
#